data_AF-I7C2E9-F1
#
_entry.id   AF-I7C2E9-F1
#
_cell.length_a   1.000
_cell.length_b   1.000
_cell.length_c   1.000
_cell.angle_alpha   90.00
_cell.angle_beta   90.00
_cell.angle_gamma   90.00
#
_symmetry.space_group_name_H-M   'P 1'
#
loop_
_entity.id
_entity.type
_entity.pdbx_description
1 polymer ?
#
loop_
_entity_poly.entity_id
_entity_poly.type
_entity_poly.pdbx_seq_one_letter_code
_entity_poly.pdbx_strand_id
1 'polypeptide(L)'
;MTRNNPHISRRTALRTVAGAALASVAGCLNNGDSPGGGNSTPSDEGGIIQQVTVEGTELVVEYSSEEGVDQINLVQPNGEVFGQRETAAGSQQVSFEIGTSYEPGEYTVVALSGDETLAESSSLIQPEIGIRDVGLYRNNPEKPWDEVYGDTETDRLKNGEAYVTVENAGSGPEAVVELVFSGDVPNPVEDPRGSGMYETEQVVISPEETVDLFSSSFPFGSESEEGMGCSPDGNSGEFTVTVRTQVGGDDVSKAFDVQYSGSMEMSDCEVSITEA
;
A
#
# COMPACT_ATOMS: atom_id res chain seq x y z
N MET A 1 39.64 -32.62 -14.11
CA MET A 1 39.92 -33.43 -12.92
C MET A 1 39.93 -32.51 -11.71
N THR A 2 39.30 -32.98 -10.63
CA THR A 2 39.37 -32.51 -9.22
C THR A 2 38.89 -31.10 -8.87
N ARG A 3 37.58 -31.07 -8.51
CA ARG A 3 36.96 -30.22 -7.47
C ARG A 3 37.82 -30.25 -6.20
N ASN A 4 38.03 -29.10 -5.57
CA ASN A 4 38.50 -29.01 -4.18
C ASN A 4 37.64 -28.00 -3.41
N ASN A 5 36.73 -28.54 -2.62
CA ASN A 5 36.07 -27.86 -1.50
C ASN A 5 36.87 -28.16 -0.23
N PRO A 6 37.22 -27.15 0.56
CA PRO A 6 37.41 -27.30 1.99
C PRO A 6 36.64 -26.21 2.75
N HIS A 7 36.12 -26.37 3.96
CA HIS A 7 35.79 -27.48 4.84
C HIS A 7 34.89 -26.81 5.90
N ILE A 8 33.62 -27.23 6.03
CA ILE A 8 32.75 -26.77 7.13
C ILE A 8 33.35 -27.28 8.44
N SER A 9 33.81 -26.35 9.29
CA SER A 9 34.28 -26.67 10.64
C SER A 9 33.15 -26.46 11.65
N ARG A 10 32.76 -27.56 12.28
CA ARG A 10 31.80 -27.63 13.38
C ARG A 10 32.47 -27.16 14.67
N ARG A 11 31.86 -26.20 15.38
CA ARG A 11 32.00 -26.09 16.84
C ARG A 11 30.64 -25.86 17.50
N THR A 12 30.18 -26.96 18.07
CA THR A 12 29.22 -27.09 19.16
C THR A 12 29.77 -26.42 20.43
N ALA A 13 28.95 -25.65 21.15
CA ALA A 13 29.05 -25.52 22.61
C ALA A 13 27.67 -25.19 23.21
N LEU A 14 27.33 -25.92 24.25
CA LEU A 14 26.02 -26.06 24.88
C LEU A 14 25.70 -24.96 25.91
N ARG A 15 24.39 -24.69 26.04
CA ARG A 15 23.57 -24.52 27.25
C ARG A 15 24.16 -23.74 28.43
N THR A 16 23.44 -22.68 28.83
CA THR A 16 23.23 -22.38 30.25
C THR A 16 21.78 -21.95 30.46
N VAL A 17 21.06 -22.75 31.24
CA VAL A 17 19.69 -22.50 31.72
C VAL A 17 19.80 -22.11 33.20
N ALA A 18 19.26 -20.95 33.54
CA ALA A 18 18.81 -20.54 34.87
C ALA A 18 17.86 -19.35 34.64
N GLY A 19 16.59 -19.33 35.06
CA GLY A 19 15.95 -20.01 36.17
C GLY A 19 15.62 -18.99 37.26
N ALA A 20 14.54 -18.22 37.10
CA ALA A 20 13.85 -17.45 38.14
C ALA A 20 12.60 -16.79 37.50
N ALA A 21 11.46 -16.60 38.13
CA ALA A 21 10.78 -17.22 39.26
C ALA A 21 9.30 -16.87 39.05
N LEU A 22 8.40 -17.76 39.47
CA LEU A 22 6.96 -17.61 39.33
C LEU A 22 6.45 -16.39 40.11
N ALA A 23 5.80 -15.46 39.41
CA ALA A 23 4.90 -14.48 40.02
C ALA A 23 3.48 -14.75 39.50
N SER A 24 2.74 -15.54 40.27
CA SER A 24 1.31 -15.73 40.11
C SER A 24 0.58 -14.46 40.57
N VAL A 25 0.04 -13.70 39.62
CA VAL A 25 -0.95 -12.65 39.91
C VAL A 25 -2.29 -13.14 39.41
N ALA A 26 -3.14 -13.56 40.34
CA ALA A 26 -4.56 -13.76 40.08
C ALA A 26 -5.25 -12.39 40.11
N GLY A 27 -5.98 -12.07 39.04
CA GLY A 27 -6.84 -10.90 38.94
C GLY A 27 -7.94 -11.20 37.93
N CYS A 28 -9.13 -11.53 38.44
CA CYS A 28 -10.32 -11.82 37.65
C CYS A 28 -10.94 -10.55 37.04
N LEU A 29 -11.48 -10.71 35.82
CA LEU A 29 -12.66 -10.08 35.22
C LEU A 29 -13.04 -8.65 35.65
N ASN A 30 -13.11 -7.70 34.69
CA ASN A 30 -14.29 -7.48 33.84
C ASN A 30 -14.21 -6.11 33.12
N ASN A 31 -14.61 -6.10 31.84
CA ASN A 31 -15.13 -4.99 31.02
C ASN A 31 -14.48 -3.58 31.09
N GLY A 32 -13.81 -3.21 29.99
CA GLY A 32 -13.42 -1.83 29.69
C GLY A 32 -13.04 -1.69 28.24
N ASP A 33 -14.02 -1.29 27.44
CA ASP A 33 -13.98 -0.91 26.03
C ASP A 33 -12.72 -0.06 25.68
N SER A 34 -12.01 -0.42 24.61
CA SER A 34 -11.10 0.46 23.88
C SER A 34 -10.98 -0.04 22.43
N PRO A 35 -11.39 0.78 21.44
CA PRO A 35 -11.40 0.39 20.03
C PRO A 35 -10.02 0.60 19.41
N GLY A 36 -9.38 -0.48 18.96
CA GLY A 36 -8.18 -0.47 18.14
C GLY A 36 -8.48 -1.27 16.88
N GLY A 37 -8.53 -0.57 15.75
CA GLY A 37 -9.02 -1.06 14.46
C GLY A 37 -8.22 -2.23 13.91
N GLY A 38 -8.98 -3.26 13.56
CA GLY A 38 -8.62 -4.40 12.73
C GLY A 38 -9.96 -5.05 12.41
N ASN A 39 -10.58 -4.65 11.29
CA ASN A 39 -11.94 -5.05 10.95
C ASN A 39 -11.95 -6.44 10.29
N SER A 40 -11.44 -7.43 11.01
CA SER A 40 -11.75 -8.83 10.76
C SER A 40 -13.07 -9.13 11.47
N THR A 41 -14.16 -9.30 10.71
CA THR A 41 -15.36 -9.96 11.26
C THR A 41 -14.89 -11.29 11.86
N PRO A 42 -15.31 -11.68 13.09
CA PRO A 42 -14.89 -12.95 13.64
C PRO A 42 -15.33 -14.06 12.68
N SER A 43 -14.38 -14.67 11.97
CA SER A 43 -14.57 -16.03 11.47
C SER A 43 -14.89 -16.86 12.71
N ASP A 44 -15.98 -17.63 12.69
CA ASP A 44 -16.20 -18.64 13.72
C ASP A 44 -14.93 -19.48 13.80
N GLU A 45 -14.16 -19.37 14.89
CA GLU A 45 -12.98 -20.21 15.11
C GLU A 45 -13.45 -21.67 15.13
N GLY A 46 -13.34 -22.34 13.97
CA GLY A 46 -13.84 -23.70 13.72
C GLY A 46 -15.01 -23.85 12.75
N GLY A 47 -15.45 -22.79 12.04
CA GLY A 47 -16.47 -22.87 11.00
C GLY A 47 -15.96 -23.37 9.64
N ILE A 48 -16.87 -23.66 8.71
CA ILE A 48 -16.54 -24.15 7.35
C ILE A 48 -15.69 -23.14 6.59
N ILE A 49 -16.06 -21.86 6.62
CA ILE A 49 -15.26 -20.77 6.06
C ILE A 49 -14.34 -20.29 7.18
N GLN A 50 -13.05 -20.51 7.01
CA GLN A 50 -12.04 -20.23 8.04
C GLN A 50 -11.53 -18.78 7.92
N GLN A 51 -11.30 -18.32 6.69
CA GLN A 51 -10.78 -16.99 6.44
C GLN A 51 -11.22 -16.48 5.07
N VAL A 52 -11.47 -15.17 5.00
CA VAL A 52 -11.67 -14.44 3.75
C VAL A 52 -10.74 -13.24 3.81
N THR A 53 -9.72 -13.21 2.95
CA THR A 53 -8.74 -12.13 2.87
C THR A 53 -8.52 -11.73 1.43
N VAL A 54 -7.90 -10.58 1.21
CA VAL A 54 -7.41 -10.19 -0.12
C VAL A 54 -5.89 -10.23 -0.11
N GLU A 55 -5.32 -10.90 -1.11
CA GLU A 55 -3.88 -10.95 -1.36
C GLU A 55 -3.59 -10.36 -2.74
N GLY A 56 -2.87 -9.23 -2.77
CA GLY A 56 -2.71 -8.47 -4.02
C GLY A 56 -4.07 -8.05 -4.57
N THR A 57 -4.46 -8.58 -5.73
CA THR A 57 -5.76 -8.31 -6.38
C THR A 57 -6.72 -9.50 -6.35
N GLU A 58 -6.40 -10.56 -5.59
CA GLU A 58 -7.24 -11.74 -5.46
C GLU A 58 -7.91 -11.79 -4.09
N LEU A 59 -9.22 -12.06 -4.07
CA LEU A 59 -9.93 -12.46 -2.86
C LEU A 59 -9.74 -13.96 -2.65
N VAL A 60 -9.11 -14.29 -1.54
CA VAL A 60 -8.72 -15.64 -1.14
C VAL A 60 -9.65 -16.12 -0.03
N VAL A 61 -10.26 -17.29 -0.25
CA VAL A 61 -11.14 -17.95 0.72
C VAL A 61 -10.48 -19.22 1.19
N GLU A 62 -10.22 -19.32 2.49
CA GLU A 62 -9.80 -20.55 3.15
C GLU A 62 -11.00 -21.25 3.80
N TYR A 63 -11.10 -22.56 3.60
CA TYR A 63 -12.25 -23.34 4.06
C TYR A 63 -11.86 -24.75 4.51
N SER A 64 -12.69 -25.35 5.35
CA SER A 64 -12.49 -26.72 5.83
C SER A 64 -12.95 -27.72 4.76
N SER A 65 -11.99 -28.51 4.25
CA SER A 65 -12.25 -29.55 3.25
C SER A 65 -12.92 -30.80 3.81
N GLU A 66 -13.06 -30.90 5.13
CA GLU A 66 -13.65 -32.06 5.81
C GLU A 66 -15.19 -32.04 5.79
N GLU A 67 -15.81 -30.90 5.49
CA GLU A 67 -17.26 -30.70 5.58
C GLU A 67 -18.01 -30.87 4.25
N GLY A 68 -17.35 -31.41 3.22
CA GLY A 68 -18.02 -31.75 1.95
C GLY A 68 -18.44 -30.53 1.12
N VAL A 69 -17.73 -29.42 1.25
CA VAL A 69 -17.91 -28.25 0.38
C VAL A 69 -17.53 -28.64 -1.05
N ASP A 70 -18.48 -28.56 -1.97
CA ASP A 70 -18.30 -28.87 -3.39
C ASP A 70 -18.14 -27.59 -4.25
N GLN A 71 -18.65 -26.46 -3.75
CA GLN A 71 -18.64 -25.18 -4.45
C GLN A 71 -18.59 -23.99 -3.48
N ILE A 72 -17.89 -22.94 -3.88
CA ILE A 72 -17.87 -21.63 -3.20
C ILE A 72 -18.33 -20.56 -4.18
N ASN A 73 -19.32 -19.77 -3.76
CA ASN A 73 -19.80 -18.60 -4.49
C ASN A 73 -19.32 -17.33 -3.78
N LEU A 74 -18.91 -16.35 -4.57
CA LEU A 74 -18.66 -14.99 -4.10
C LEU A 74 -19.80 -14.11 -4.60
N VAL A 75 -20.48 -13.45 -3.67
CA VAL A 75 -21.58 -12.51 -3.92
C VAL A 75 -21.04 -11.09 -3.67
N GLN A 76 -21.21 -10.20 -4.64
CA GLN A 76 -20.76 -8.80 -4.57
C GLN A 76 -21.79 -7.92 -3.83
N PRO A 77 -21.44 -6.67 -3.45
CA PRO A 77 -22.28 -5.83 -2.58
C PRO A 77 -23.70 -5.59 -3.09
N ASN A 78 -23.91 -5.62 -4.40
CA ASN A 78 -25.23 -5.45 -5.01
C ASN A 78 -26.14 -6.71 -4.93
N GLY A 79 -25.64 -7.81 -4.36
CA GLY A 79 -26.34 -9.08 -4.18
C GLY A 79 -26.26 -10.05 -5.37
N GLU A 80 -25.58 -9.69 -6.46
CA GLU A 80 -25.33 -10.59 -7.58
C GLU A 80 -24.13 -11.51 -7.30
N VAL A 81 -24.08 -12.65 -7.99
CA VAL A 81 -22.92 -13.54 -7.91
C VAL A 81 -21.78 -12.94 -8.74
N PHE A 82 -20.68 -12.58 -8.07
CA PHE A 82 -19.44 -12.16 -8.71
C PHE A 82 -18.76 -13.33 -9.43
N GLY A 83 -18.69 -14.48 -8.78
CA GLY A 83 -18.03 -15.65 -9.33
C GLY A 83 -18.33 -16.92 -8.55
N GLN A 84 -18.01 -18.05 -9.16
CA GLN A 84 -18.18 -19.39 -8.59
C GLN A 84 -16.91 -20.21 -8.78
N ARG A 85 -16.59 -21.07 -7.82
CA ARG A 85 -15.45 -21.99 -7.87
C ARG A 85 -15.89 -23.36 -7.37
N GLU A 86 -15.69 -24.38 -8.18
CA GLU A 86 -15.77 -25.77 -7.72
C GLU A 86 -14.55 -26.05 -6.85
N THR A 87 -14.76 -26.77 -5.75
CA THR A 87 -13.67 -27.20 -4.88
C THR A 87 -13.09 -28.51 -5.40
N ALA A 88 -11.77 -28.66 -5.30
CA ALA A 88 -11.10 -29.92 -5.59
C ALA A 88 -10.92 -30.73 -4.30
N ALA A 89 -11.00 -32.06 -4.40
CA ALA A 89 -10.73 -32.95 -3.27
C ALA A 89 -9.32 -32.67 -2.70
N GLY A 90 -9.25 -32.34 -1.41
CA GLY A 90 -8.01 -32.01 -0.71
C GLY A 90 -7.55 -30.55 -0.87
N SER A 91 -8.27 -29.70 -1.62
CA SER A 91 -8.07 -28.25 -1.59
C SER A 91 -8.76 -27.65 -0.37
N GLN A 92 -8.12 -26.64 0.23
CA GLN A 92 -8.62 -25.88 1.38
C GLN A 92 -8.70 -24.38 1.07
N GLN A 93 -8.49 -24.01 -0.20
CA GLN A 93 -8.42 -22.62 -0.64
C GLN A 93 -8.99 -22.49 -2.06
N VAL A 94 -9.66 -21.37 -2.32
CA VAL A 94 -10.01 -20.90 -3.65
C VAL A 94 -9.73 -19.39 -3.75
N SER A 95 -9.45 -18.91 -4.96
CA SER A 95 -9.27 -17.47 -5.21
C SER A 95 -10.19 -16.93 -6.30
N PHE A 96 -10.54 -15.65 -6.14
CA PHE A 96 -11.31 -14.85 -7.08
C PHE A 96 -10.51 -13.61 -7.44
N GLU A 97 -10.14 -13.47 -8.72
CA GLU A 97 -9.52 -12.23 -9.22
C GLU A 97 -10.56 -11.10 -9.18
N ILE A 98 -10.38 -10.15 -8.27
CA ILE A 98 -11.24 -8.96 -8.13
C ILE A 98 -10.63 -7.74 -8.83
N GLY A 99 -9.32 -7.74 -9.07
CA GLY A 99 -8.63 -6.63 -9.73
C GLY A 99 -8.77 -5.32 -8.97
N THR A 100 -8.76 -4.20 -9.69
CA THR A 100 -8.99 -2.84 -9.15
C THR A 100 -10.22 -2.18 -9.78
N SER A 101 -11.13 -2.98 -10.34
CA SER A 101 -12.39 -2.52 -10.95
C SER A 101 -13.62 -3.12 -10.26
N TYR A 102 -13.44 -3.62 -9.04
CA TYR A 102 -14.51 -4.20 -8.23
C TYR A 102 -15.38 -3.10 -7.61
N GLU A 103 -16.57 -3.47 -7.16
CA GLU A 103 -17.46 -2.56 -6.43
C GLU A 103 -17.08 -2.62 -4.94
N PRO A 104 -16.59 -1.52 -4.32
CA PRO A 104 -16.22 -1.56 -2.91
C PRO A 104 -17.46 -1.77 -2.03
N GLY A 105 -17.34 -2.60 -0.99
CA GLY A 105 -18.43 -2.89 -0.08
C GLY A 105 -18.36 -4.28 0.55
N GLU A 106 -19.47 -4.74 1.10
CA GLU A 106 -19.56 -6.05 1.74
C GLU A 106 -19.71 -7.16 0.70
N TYR A 107 -18.74 -8.06 0.64
CA TYR A 107 -18.81 -9.28 -0.14
C TYR A 107 -19.21 -10.45 0.75
N THR A 108 -20.09 -11.32 0.25
CA THR A 108 -20.51 -12.53 0.96
C THR A 108 -20.00 -13.78 0.25
N VAL A 109 -19.24 -14.59 0.98
CA VAL A 109 -18.81 -15.92 0.56
C VAL A 109 -19.85 -16.93 1.02
N VAL A 110 -20.32 -17.78 0.09
CA VAL A 110 -21.30 -18.84 0.36
C VAL A 110 -20.70 -20.19 0.00
N ALA A 111 -20.54 -21.06 1.00
CA ALA A 111 -20.07 -22.44 0.82
C ALA A 111 -21.26 -23.40 0.63
N LEU A 112 -21.19 -24.24 -0.39
CA LEU A 112 -22.30 -25.08 -0.85
C LEU A 112 -21.88 -26.56 -0.95
N SER A 113 -22.83 -27.47 -0.68
CA SER A 113 -22.80 -28.86 -1.15
C SER A 113 -24.05 -29.13 -1.99
N GLY A 114 -23.85 -29.32 -3.30
CA GLY A 114 -24.94 -29.27 -4.27
C GLY A 114 -25.71 -27.96 -4.18
N ASP A 115 -27.01 -28.03 -3.89
CA ASP A 115 -27.90 -26.86 -3.76
C ASP A 115 -28.06 -26.38 -2.29
N GLU A 116 -27.39 -27.01 -1.33
CA GLU A 116 -27.51 -26.70 0.10
C GLU A 116 -26.40 -25.74 0.56
N THR A 117 -26.78 -24.62 1.18
CA THR A 117 -25.86 -23.71 1.87
C THR A 117 -25.38 -24.30 3.17
N LEU A 118 -24.07 -24.52 3.27
CA LEU A 118 -23.43 -25.04 4.48
C LEU A 118 -22.97 -23.91 5.40
N ALA A 119 -22.44 -22.82 4.83
CA ALA A 119 -21.98 -21.65 5.57
C ALA A 119 -21.96 -20.38 4.71
N GLU A 120 -22.03 -19.24 5.38
CA GLU A 120 -21.89 -17.90 4.78
C GLU A 120 -20.94 -17.07 5.63
N SER A 121 -20.14 -16.22 4.99
CA SER A 121 -19.26 -15.26 5.67
C SER A 121 -19.21 -13.95 4.89
N SER A 122 -19.37 -12.83 5.58
CA SER A 122 -19.29 -11.48 4.98
C SER A 122 -18.00 -10.78 5.37
N SER A 123 -17.35 -10.17 4.38
CA SER A 123 -16.16 -9.34 4.54
C SER A 123 -16.33 -8.02 3.81
N LEU A 124 -16.05 -6.91 4.50
CA LEU A 124 -15.96 -5.60 3.88
C LEU A 124 -14.65 -5.51 3.08
N ILE A 125 -14.76 -5.29 1.77
CA ILE A 125 -13.64 -5.11 0.85
C ILE A 125 -13.71 -3.69 0.31
N GLN A 126 -12.85 -2.82 0.82
CA GLN A 126 -12.73 -1.44 0.35
C GLN A 126 -11.29 -0.94 0.57
N PRO A 127 -10.76 -0.12 -0.34
CA PRO A 127 -9.46 0.50 -0.13
C PRO A 127 -9.59 1.67 0.86
N GLU A 128 -8.48 2.02 1.51
CA GLU A 128 -8.37 3.23 2.33
C GLU A 128 -7.03 3.90 2.05
N ILE A 129 -7.00 4.73 1.00
CA ILE A 129 -5.78 5.39 0.54
C ILE A 129 -5.48 6.65 1.34
N GLY A 130 -4.23 6.76 1.79
CA GLY A 130 -3.69 7.96 2.42
C GLY A 130 -2.32 8.34 1.85
N ILE A 131 -2.12 9.64 1.61
CA ILE A 131 -0.79 10.19 1.33
C ILE A 131 -0.06 10.35 2.67
N ARG A 132 1.08 9.66 2.81
CA ARG A 132 1.90 9.69 4.03
C ARG A 132 2.94 10.79 3.97
N ASP A 133 3.76 10.79 2.94
CA ASP A 133 4.92 11.67 2.86
C ASP A 133 5.25 12.07 1.42
N VAL A 134 6.06 13.12 1.28
CA VAL A 134 6.60 13.59 0.01
C VAL A 134 8.09 13.84 0.20
N GLY A 135 8.90 13.28 -0.70
CA GLY A 135 10.34 13.44 -0.63
C GLY A 135 10.98 13.75 -1.97
N LEU A 136 12.16 14.37 -1.89
CA LEU A 136 12.99 14.72 -3.04
C LEU A 136 14.31 13.96 -2.96
N TYR A 137 14.95 13.74 -4.11
CA TYR A 137 16.29 13.16 -4.19
C TYR A 137 17.28 13.82 -3.20
N ARG A 138 17.33 15.16 -3.21
CA ARG A 138 18.26 15.95 -2.40
C ARG A 138 18.13 15.73 -0.88
N ASN A 139 16.97 15.28 -0.42
CA ASN A 139 16.67 15.07 1.01
C ASN A 139 16.58 13.59 1.38
N ASN A 140 16.36 12.70 0.41
CA ASN A 140 16.18 11.26 0.59
C ASN A 140 17.04 10.49 -0.42
N PRO A 141 18.37 10.69 -0.47
CA PRO A 141 19.24 10.09 -1.49
C PRO A 141 19.30 8.55 -1.41
N GLU A 142 18.81 7.96 -0.32
CA GLU A 142 18.79 6.51 -0.08
C GLU A 142 17.66 5.76 -0.81
N LYS A 143 16.67 6.47 -1.37
CA LYS A 143 15.62 5.84 -2.20
C LYS A 143 16.22 5.30 -3.51
N PRO A 144 15.55 4.35 -4.20
CA PRO A 144 16.09 3.66 -5.38
C PRO A 144 16.03 4.53 -6.66
N TRP A 145 16.48 5.78 -6.60
CA TRP A 145 16.40 6.76 -7.69
C TRP A 145 17.03 6.27 -8.99
N ASP A 146 18.26 5.74 -8.93
CA ASP A 146 18.96 5.26 -10.13
C ASP A 146 18.29 3.99 -10.71
N GLU A 147 17.55 3.21 -9.92
CA GLU A 147 16.77 2.06 -10.42
C GLU A 147 15.49 2.51 -11.12
N VAL A 148 14.90 3.62 -10.65
CA VAL A 148 13.66 4.20 -11.20
C VAL A 148 13.96 5.06 -12.42
N TYR A 149 14.78 6.11 -12.26
CA TYR A 149 15.06 7.11 -13.30
C TYR A 149 16.27 6.76 -14.19
N GLY A 150 17.04 5.73 -13.82
CA GLY A 150 18.32 5.43 -14.45
C GLY A 150 19.46 6.35 -13.97
N ASP A 151 20.67 6.10 -14.47
CA ASP A 151 21.83 6.96 -14.23
C ASP A 151 21.62 8.34 -14.92
N THR A 152 20.99 9.28 -14.24
CA THR A 152 20.84 10.64 -14.75
C THR A 152 22.16 11.41 -14.57
N GLU A 153 22.84 11.74 -15.69
CA GLU A 153 24.20 12.32 -15.68
C GLU A 153 24.26 13.77 -15.16
N THR A 154 23.13 14.45 -14.95
CA THR A 154 23.12 15.87 -14.55
C THR A 154 22.33 16.12 -13.28
N ASP A 155 22.96 16.80 -12.32
CA ASP A 155 22.35 17.23 -11.04
C ASP A 155 21.03 17.99 -11.23
N ARG A 156 20.84 18.69 -12.36
CA ARG A 156 19.61 19.43 -12.68
C ARG A 156 18.37 18.56 -12.78
N LEU A 157 18.47 17.35 -13.34
CA LEU A 157 17.33 16.42 -13.44
C LEU A 157 17.12 15.74 -12.09
N LYS A 158 18.20 15.22 -11.47
CA LYS A 158 18.18 14.61 -10.14
C LYS A 158 17.52 15.49 -9.09
N ASN A 159 17.81 16.78 -9.11
CA ASN A 159 17.27 17.73 -8.15
C ASN A 159 15.75 17.98 -8.25
N GLY A 160 15.13 17.65 -9.39
CA GLY A 160 13.68 17.73 -9.59
C GLY A 160 12.93 16.43 -9.34
N GLU A 161 13.64 15.32 -9.12
CA GLU A 161 13.05 14.01 -8.86
C GLU A 161 12.36 14.01 -7.49
N ALA A 162 11.10 13.58 -7.49
CA ALA A 162 10.23 13.57 -6.33
C ALA A 162 9.46 12.24 -6.24
N TYR A 163 9.22 11.79 -5.02
CA TYR A 163 8.34 10.66 -4.73
C TYR A 163 7.25 11.06 -3.73
N VAL A 164 6.16 10.31 -3.76
CA VAL A 164 5.05 10.40 -2.81
C VAL A 164 4.84 9.03 -2.19
N THR A 165 4.93 8.91 -0.87
CA THR A 165 4.57 7.67 -0.18
C THR A 165 3.06 7.62 0.00
N VAL A 166 2.46 6.55 -0.51
CA VAL A 166 1.03 6.26 -0.40
C VAL A 166 0.84 4.95 0.33
N GLU A 167 -0.13 4.91 1.23
CA GLU A 167 -0.50 3.72 1.99
C GLU A 167 -1.96 3.37 1.73
N ASN A 168 -2.24 2.07 1.62
CA ASN A 168 -3.58 1.52 1.66
C ASN A 168 -3.81 0.84 3.01
N ALA A 169 -4.53 1.51 3.91
CA ALA A 169 -4.92 0.93 5.20
C ALA A 169 -6.19 0.06 5.11
N GLY A 170 -6.78 -0.04 3.91
CA GLY A 170 -8.02 -0.77 3.67
C GLY A 170 -7.80 -2.26 3.41
N SER A 171 -8.91 -2.99 3.37
CA SER A 171 -8.96 -4.43 3.11
C SER A 171 -9.05 -4.79 1.62
N GLY A 172 -9.38 -3.82 0.77
CA GLY A 172 -9.48 -3.98 -0.68
C GLY A 172 -8.27 -3.37 -1.40
N PRO A 173 -7.90 -3.90 -2.57
CA PRO A 173 -6.80 -3.35 -3.35
C PRO A 173 -7.22 -2.06 -4.04
N GLU A 174 -6.24 -1.25 -4.44
CA GLU A 174 -6.44 -0.01 -5.19
C GLU A 174 -5.47 0.10 -6.35
N ALA A 175 -5.79 0.90 -7.35
CA ALA A 175 -4.81 1.44 -8.29
C ALA A 175 -4.80 2.98 -8.23
N VAL A 176 -3.62 3.56 -8.01
CA VAL A 176 -3.41 4.99 -8.31
C VAL A 176 -3.18 5.12 -9.81
N VAL A 177 -3.91 6.04 -10.44
CA VAL A 177 -3.90 6.26 -11.89
C VAL A 177 -3.45 7.68 -12.28
N GLU A 178 -3.36 8.60 -11.32
CA GLU A 178 -2.84 9.94 -11.56
C GLU A 178 -2.11 10.48 -10.32
N LEU A 179 -1.02 11.20 -10.54
CA LEU A 179 -0.24 11.90 -9.51
C LEU A 179 -0.01 13.36 -9.95
N VAL A 180 -0.50 14.29 -9.13
CA VAL A 180 -0.52 15.73 -9.41
C VAL A 180 0.13 16.51 -8.28
N PHE A 181 0.93 17.52 -8.65
CA PHE A 181 1.51 18.50 -7.73
C PHE A 181 1.05 19.90 -8.14
N SER A 182 0.49 20.63 -7.19
CA SER A 182 -0.09 21.97 -7.38
C SER A 182 0.29 22.91 -6.23
N GLY A 183 0.13 24.22 -6.42
CA GLY A 183 0.47 25.23 -5.43
C GLY A 183 1.92 25.69 -5.54
N ASP A 184 2.54 26.01 -4.40
CA ASP A 184 3.82 26.72 -4.32
C ASP A 184 5.04 25.81 -4.58
N VAL A 185 5.00 25.00 -5.63
CA VAL A 185 6.17 24.27 -6.16
C VAL A 185 6.80 25.02 -7.33
N PRO A 186 8.09 24.78 -7.67
CA PRO A 186 8.76 25.42 -8.80
C PRO A 186 8.09 25.15 -10.14
N ASN A 187 7.56 23.94 -10.34
CA ASN A 187 6.93 23.53 -11.57
C ASN A 187 5.59 22.83 -11.26
N PRO A 188 4.52 23.58 -10.96
CA PRO A 188 3.20 22.98 -10.76
C PRO A 188 2.70 22.39 -12.07
N VAL A 189 2.18 21.17 -12.02
CA VAL A 189 1.67 20.47 -13.21
C VAL A 189 0.31 19.87 -12.86
N GLU A 190 -0.73 20.68 -13.05
CA GLU A 190 -2.12 20.30 -12.76
C GLU A 190 -2.70 19.28 -13.76
N ASP A 191 -2.16 19.25 -14.98
CA ASP A 191 -2.54 18.32 -16.07
C ASP A 191 -1.28 17.61 -16.59
N PRO A 192 -0.76 16.60 -15.87
CA PRO A 192 0.44 15.90 -16.28
C PRO A 192 0.20 15.11 -17.57
N ARG A 193 1.27 14.91 -18.35
CA ARG A 193 1.20 13.99 -19.49
C ARG A 193 1.13 12.56 -18.98
N GLY A 194 0.10 11.81 -19.38
CA GLY A 194 -0.12 10.45 -18.88
C GLY A 194 -0.60 10.50 -17.43
N SER A 195 -0.12 9.59 -16.59
CA SER A 195 -0.50 9.51 -15.18
C SER A 195 0.23 10.51 -14.27
N GLY A 196 1.25 11.22 -14.74
CA GLY A 196 2.16 12.00 -13.88
C GLY A 196 3.10 11.16 -13.00
N MET A 197 3.00 9.83 -13.06
CA MET A 197 3.96 8.89 -12.48
C MET A 197 5.03 8.52 -13.51
N TYR A 198 6.20 8.10 -13.03
CA TYR A 198 7.34 7.75 -13.86
C TYR A 198 7.15 6.41 -14.58
N GLU A 199 7.16 6.44 -15.91
CA GLU A 199 7.12 5.29 -16.83
C GLU A 199 5.99 4.26 -16.57
N THR A 200 4.94 4.64 -15.85
CA THR A 200 3.78 3.79 -15.60
C THR A 200 2.48 4.57 -15.69
N GLU A 201 1.42 3.92 -16.18
CA GLU A 201 0.07 4.50 -16.23
C GLU A 201 -0.71 4.27 -14.94
N GLN A 202 -0.32 3.27 -14.13
CA GLN A 202 -0.96 2.97 -12.86
C GLN A 202 -0.01 2.25 -11.91
N VAL A 203 -0.28 2.35 -10.61
CA VAL A 203 0.39 1.55 -9.57
C VAL A 203 -0.68 0.90 -8.71
N VAL A 204 -0.65 -0.44 -8.63
CA VAL A 204 -1.54 -1.20 -7.76
C VAL A 204 -0.97 -1.20 -6.35
N ILE A 205 -1.82 -0.93 -5.36
CA ILE A 205 -1.49 -0.92 -3.93
C ILE A 205 -2.37 -1.97 -3.26
N SER A 206 -1.74 -3.05 -2.80
CA SER A 206 -2.41 -4.14 -2.10
C SER A 206 -2.98 -3.65 -0.77
N PRO A 207 -3.91 -4.40 -0.15
CA PRO A 207 -4.31 -4.15 1.24
C PRO A 207 -3.10 -4.10 2.18
N GLU A 208 -3.11 -3.17 3.13
CA GLU A 208 -2.06 -2.97 4.13
C GLU A 208 -0.66 -2.66 3.54
N GLU A 209 -0.58 -2.29 2.26
CA GLU A 209 0.67 -1.99 1.58
C GLU A 209 0.99 -0.49 1.60
N THR A 210 2.29 -0.18 1.64
CA THR A 210 2.82 1.17 1.46
C THR A 210 3.79 1.17 0.28
N VAL A 211 3.59 2.11 -0.65
CA VAL A 211 4.40 2.23 -1.88
C VAL A 211 4.88 3.67 -2.08
N ASP A 212 6.01 3.82 -2.77
CA ASP A 212 6.48 5.12 -3.25
C ASP A 212 6.10 5.30 -4.72
N LEU A 213 5.35 6.37 -5.01
CA LEU A 213 5.03 6.81 -6.35
C LEU A 213 6.05 7.85 -6.81
N PHE A 214 6.79 7.53 -7.87
CA PHE A 214 7.80 8.44 -8.43
C PHE A 214 7.19 9.32 -9.50
N SER A 215 7.47 10.61 -9.45
CA SER A 215 6.88 11.61 -10.36
C SER A 215 7.59 11.67 -11.71
N SER A 216 6.84 11.79 -12.81
CA SER A 216 7.38 12.15 -14.14
C SER A 216 7.29 13.65 -14.45
N SER A 217 6.64 14.45 -13.59
CA SER A 217 6.41 15.89 -13.81
C SER A 217 7.53 16.79 -13.29
N PHE A 218 8.47 16.24 -12.50
CA PHE A 218 9.60 16.97 -11.90
C PHE A 218 9.17 18.28 -11.21
N PRO A 219 8.27 18.22 -10.21
CA PRO A 219 7.63 19.41 -9.64
C PRO A 219 8.61 20.37 -8.94
N PHE A 220 9.77 19.85 -8.49
CA PHE A 220 10.84 20.62 -7.86
C PHE A 220 12.05 20.86 -8.77
N GLY A 221 11.84 20.72 -10.09
CA GLY A 221 12.84 20.95 -11.12
C GLY A 221 13.10 22.44 -11.36
N SER A 222 13.09 22.86 -12.62
CA SER A 222 13.27 24.27 -12.97
C SER A 222 11.99 25.06 -12.67
N GLU A 223 12.15 26.28 -12.17
CA GLU A 223 11.03 27.18 -11.91
C GLU A 223 10.32 27.57 -13.22
N SER A 224 8.99 27.43 -13.23
CA SER A 224 8.09 27.87 -14.30
C SER A 224 7.61 29.31 -14.05
N GLU A 225 6.91 29.92 -15.02
CA GLU A 225 6.40 31.30 -14.86
C GLU A 225 5.41 31.45 -13.70
N GLU A 226 4.69 30.38 -13.35
CA GLU A 226 3.67 30.34 -12.30
C GLU A 226 4.17 29.70 -11.01
N GLY A 227 5.39 29.16 -11.01
CA GLY A 227 5.95 28.42 -9.90
C GLY A 227 6.61 29.29 -8.84
N MET A 228 6.81 28.69 -7.67
CA MET A 228 7.58 29.29 -6.59
C MET A 228 8.99 28.70 -6.57
N GLY A 229 9.99 29.53 -6.86
CA GLY A 229 11.39 29.14 -6.79
C GLY A 229 12.15 29.64 -5.56
N CYS A 230 13.46 29.46 -5.64
CA CYS A 230 14.37 29.74 -4.55
C CYS A 230 14.81 31.21 -4.48
N SER A 231 14.94 31.69 -3.25
CA SER A 231 15.45 33.02 -2.94
C SER A 231 16.59 32.91 -1.91
N PRO A 232 17.67 33.70 -2.04
CA PRO A 232 18.71 33.80 -1.03
C PRO A 232 18.19 34.22 0.35
N ASP A 233 17.14 35.04 0.38
CA ASP A 233 16.51 35.53 1.61
C ASP A 233 15.49 34.52 2.19
N GLY A 234 15.28 33.40 1.49
CA GLY A 234 14.26 32.41 1.80
C GLY A 234 12.92 32.71 1.12
N ASN A 235 12.17 31.66 0.83
CA ASN A 235 10.78 31.71 0.39
C ASN A 235 10.01 30.56 1.04
N SER A 236 8.72 30.74 1.30
CA SER A 236 7.87 29.73 1.93
C SER A 236 6.50 29.74 1.30
N GLY A 237 5.92 28.56 1.14
CA GLY A 237 4.61 28.39 0.56
C GLY A 237 3.96 27.08 1.01
N GLU A 238 2.82 26.79 0.42
CA GLU A 238 2.09 25.54 0.61
C GLU A 238 1.84 24.90 -0.76
N PHE A 239 2.02 23.59 -0.86
CA PHE A 239 1.68 22.84 -2.04
C PHE A 239 0.80 21.64 -1.71
N THR A 240 0.01 21.20 -2.69
CA THR A 240 -0.88 20.05 -2.54
C THR A 240 -0.46 18.94 -3.50
N VAL A 241 -0.35 17.74 -2.96
CA VAL A 241 -0.26 16.50 -3.73
C VAL A 241 -1.66 15.91 -3.82
N THR A 242 -2.06 15.53 -5.03
CA THR A 242 -3.30 14.78 -5.28
C THR A 242 -2.98 13.49 -6.00
N VAL A 243 -3.55 12.39 -5.50
CA VAL A 243 -3.54 11.09 -6.18
C VAL A 243 -4.97 10.72 -6.57
N ARG A 244 -5.19 10.39 -7.84
CA ARG A 244 -6.48 9.87 -8.31
C ARG A 244 -6.46 8.35 -8.24
N THR A 245 -7.49 7.77 -7.65
CA THR A 245 -7.65 6.33 -7.51
C THR A 245 -8.62 5.76 -8.53
N GLN A 246 -8.55 4.45 -8.77
CA GLN A 246 -9.41 3.78 -9.75
C GLN A 246 -10.69 3.23 -9.12
N VAL A 247 -10.59 2.61 -7.94
CA VAL A 247 -11.75 2.11 -7.19
C VAL A 247 -12.46 3.32 -6.58
N GLY A 248 -13.76 3.45 -6.81
CA GLY A 248 -14.55 4.63 -6.41
C GLY A 248 -14.33 5.86 -7.31
N GLY A 249 -13.12 6.03 -7.87
CA GLY A 249 -12.76 7.18 -8.71
C GLY A 249 -12.54 8.45 -7.89
N ASP A 250 -12.01 8.30 -6.67
CA ASP A 250 -11.82 9.40 -5.73
C ASP A 250 -10.47 10.10 -5.94
N ASP A 251 -10.43 11.39 -5.60
CA ASP A 251 -9.19 12.16 -5.51
C ASP A 251 -8.78 12.26 -4.03
N VAL A 252 -7.59 11.75 -3.69
CA VAL A 252 -7.01 11.86 -2.35
C VAL A 252 -5.94 12.94 -2.37
N SER A 253 -6.12 13.98 -1.56
CA SER A 253 -5.20 15.12 -1.52
C SER A 253 -4.63 15.36 -0.14
N LYS A 254 -3.38 15.84 -0.09
CA LYS A 254 -2.71 16.28 1.15
C LYS A 254 -1.86 17.51 0.89
N ALA A 255 -1.97 18.49 1.78
CA ALA A 255 -1.20 19.73 1.76
C ALA A 255 0.10 19.60 2.56
N PHE A 256 1.13 20.29 2.11
CA PHE A 256 2.46 20.33 2.72
C PHE A 256 2.99 21.75 2.69
N ASP A 257 3.61 22.15 3.80
CA ASP A 257 4.41 23.36 3.87
C ASP A 257 5.75 23.13 3.18
N VAL A 258 6.23 24.15 2.46
CA VAL A 258 7.53 24.11 1.79
C VAL A 258 8.33 25.38 2.04
N GLN A 259 9.64 25.21 2.22
CA GLN A 259 10.60 26.28 2.39
C GLN A 259 11.76 26.11 1.40
N TYR A 260 12.11 27.21 0.73
CA TYR A 260 13.18 27.31 -0.25
C TYR A 260 14.22 28.31 0.24
N SER A 261 15.51 27.95 0.23
CA SER A 261 16.56 28.87 0.67
C SER A 261 17.94 28.53 0.10
N GLY A 262 18.94 29.35 0.46
CA GLY A 262 20.36 29.07 0.18
C GLY A 262 20.86 29.51 -1.20
N SER A 263 19.99 29.64 -2.20
CA SER A 263 20.37 30.03 -3.56
C SER A 263 19.26 30.75 -4.33
N MET A 264 19.63 31.38 -5.45
CA MET A 264 18.71 31.84 -6.49
C MET A 264 18.36 30.73 -7.49
N GLU A 265 19.21 29.71 -7.60
CA GLU A 265 19.07 28.63 -8.59
C GLU A 265 18.50 27.38 -7.92
N MET A 266 17.50 26.75 -8.53
CA MET A 266 16.86 25.53 -8.01
C MET A 266 17.84 24.37 -7.81
N SER A 267 18.95 24.32 -8.58
CA SER A 267 19.97 23.29 -8.47
C SER A 267 20.78 23.33 -7.18
N ASP A 268 20.97 24.52 -6.61
CA ASP A 268 21.76 24.73 -5.39
C ASP A 268 20.87 25.09 -4.18
N CYS A 269 19.57 24.92 -4.35
CA CYS A 269 18.60 25.33 -3.35
C CYS A 269 18.42 24.28 -2.26
N GLU A 270 18.31 24.75 -1.02
CA GLU A 270 17.86 23.92 0.09
C GLU A 270 16.34 23.96 0.11
N VAL A 271 15.72 22.79 -0.01
CA VAL A 271 14.26 22.62 0.02
C VAL A 271 13.89 21.81 1.25
N SER A 272 12.99 22.31 2.08
CA SER A 272 12.44 21.60 3.24
C SER A 272 10.94 21.46 3.08
N ILE A 273 10.42 20.26 3.30
CA ILE A 273 8.99 19.93 3.20
C ILE A 273 8.55 19.41 4.57
N THR A 274 7.42 19.91 5.06
CA THR A 274 6.78 19.43 6.28
C THR A 274 5.27 19.29 6.05
N GLU A 275 4.60 18.42 6.81
CA GLU A 275 3.13 18.42 6.82
C GLU A 275 2.61 19.78 7.30
N ALA A 276 1.57 20.28 6.64
CA ALA A 276 0.88 21.53 6.98
C ALA A 276 -0.06 21.38 8.19
#